data_AF-A0A7S3Q871-F1
#
_entry.id   AF-A0A7S3Q871-F1
#
_cell.length_a   1.000
_cell.length_b   1.000
_cell.length_c   1.000
_cell.angle_alpha   90.00
_cell.angle_beta   90.00
_cell.angle_gamma   90.00
#
_symmetry.space_group_name_H-M   'P 1'
#
loop_
_entity.id
_entity.type
_entity.pdbx_description
1 polymer ?
#
loop_
_entity_poly.entity_id
_entity_poly.type
_entity_poly.pdbx_seq_one_letter_code
_entity_poly.pdbx_strand_id
1 'polypeptide(L)'
;MESGIMAMAVAINYLCARYFTSPLALALTHTARIVLALFDICDHDIPLPKCDIVIAADIMYEPKTGIAMAQRTVEALNAGSRVIIGCSPGRPGRPKFQEALEKLLPGRDTKFIEVAGKTCMGPRNDLICGKGSTSVSSTPKSLSVKLLDLRPI
;
A
#
# COMPACT_ATOMS: atom_id res chain seq x y z
N MET A 1 21.25 -8.53 22.19
CA MET A 1 19.79 -8.69 22.03
C MET A 1 19.20 -7.30 22.15
N GLU A 2 19.09 -6.57 21.04
CA GLU A 2 18.50 -5.24 21.05
C GLU A 2 17.24 -5.28 20.19
N SER A 3 16.12 -5.25 20.90
CA SER A 3 14.76 -5.09 20.39
C SER A 3 14.59 -3.68 19.82
N GLY A 4 14.76 -3.55 18.50
CA GLY A 4 14.43 -2.35 17.74
C GLY A 4 13.19 -2.56 16.88
N ILE A 5 11.99 -2.53 17.48
CA ILE A 5 10.75 -2.39 16.72
C ILE A 5 10.54 -0.90 16.51
N MET A 6 10.95 -0.41 15.33
CA MET A 6 10.52 0.89 14.83
C MET A 6 10.12 0.76 13.36
N ALA A 7 9.13 -0.09 13.11
CA ALA A 7 8.35 0.00 11.89
C ALA A 7 7.29 1.09 12.10
N MET A 8 7.65 2.34 11.83
CA MET A 8 6.64 3.36 11.55
C MET A 8 6.06 3.05 10.17
N ALA A 9 5.27 1.98 10.09
CA ALA A 9 4.29 1.84 9.04
C ALA A 9 3.37 3.05 9.22
N VAL A 10 3.59 4.09 8.41
CA VAL A 10 2.48 4.99 8.10
C VAL A 10 1.49 4.05 7.42
N ALA A 11 0.58 3.49 8.21
CA ALA A 11 -0.67 2.97 7.75
C ALA A 11 -1.32 4.18 7.07
N ILE A 12 -1.02 4.36 5.78
CA ILE A 12 -1.78 5.26 4.93
C ILE A 12 -3.15 4.61 4.92
N ASN A 13 -4.00 5.12 5.80
CA ASN A 13 -5.44 4.97 5.88
C ASN A 13 -5.95 3.80 5.05
N TYR A 14 -6.34 2.69 5.70
CA TYR A 14 -7.30 1.79 5.08
C TYR A 14 -8.57 2.61 4.80
N LEU A 15 -8.69 3.16 3.59
CA LEU A 15 -9.92 3.77 3.13
C LEU A 15 -10.82 2.63 2.65
N CYS A 16 -11.56 2.03 3.58
CA CYS A 16 -12.69 1.19 3.24
C CYS A 16 -13.85 2.10 2.82
N ALA A 17 -13.85 2.54 1.56
CA ALA A 17 -14.96 3.29 0.99
C ALA A 17 -15.99 2.32 0.40
N ARG A 18 -17.07 2.05 1.15
CA ARG A 18 -18.25 1.39 0.61
C ARG A 18 -18.98 2.36 -0.32
N TYR A 19 -18.88 2.17 -1.62
CA TYR A 19 -19.73 2.86 -2.59
C TYR A 19 -21.03 2.08 -2.75
N PHE A 20 -22.10 2.52 -2.07
CA PHE A 20 -23.45 2.07 -2.42
C PHE A 20 -23.86 2.74 -3.74
N THR A 21 -23.91 1.97 -4.82
CA THR A 21 -24.46 2.43 -6.10
C THR A 21 -26.00 2.44 -6.01
N SER A 22 -26.57 3.56 -5.57
CA SER A 22 -27.98 3.91 -5.81
C SER A 22 -28.03 5.29 -6.45
N PRO A 23 -28.65 5.45 -7.64
CA PRO A 23 -28.60 6.70 -8.41
C PRO A 23 -29.48 7.85 -7.89
N LEU A 24 -30.02 7.77 -6.66
CA LEU A 24 -31.08 8.68 -6.19
C LEU A 24 -30.77 9.52 -4.93
N ALA A 25 -29.51 9.67 -4.52
CA ALA A 25 -29.17 10.51 -3.37
C ALA A 25 -27.91 11.37 -3.60
N LEU A 26 -27.99 12.28 -4.58
CA LEU A 26 -26.98 13.32 -4.80
C LEU A 26 -27.23 14.54 -3.90
N ALA A 27 -27.47 14.34 -2.60
CA ALA A 27 -27.63 15.43 -1.62
C ALA A 27 -27.57 14.92 -0.17
N LEU A 28 -26.46 14.32 0.26
CA LEU A 28 -26.20 14.09 1.68
C LEU A 28 -24.72 14.29 1.93
N THR A 29 -24.40 15.22 2.83
CA THR A 29 -23.11 15.37 3.50
C THR A 29 -22.76 14.07 4.22
N HIS A 30 -22.28 13.07 3.48
CA HIS A 30 -21.72 11.86 4.06
C HIS A 30 -20.37 12.23 4.64
N THR A 31 -20.35 12.58 5.92
CA THR A 31 -19.13 12.55 6.71
C THR A 31 -18.61 11.12 6.67
N ALA A 32 -17.61 10.87 5.83
CA ALA A 32 -16.91 9.59 5.79
C ALA A 32 -16.36 9.33 7.20
N ARG A 33 -16.78 8.22 7.82
CA ARG A 33 -16.24 7.80 9.11
C ARG A 33 -14.85 7.22 8.87
N ILE A 34 -13.82 7.93 9.32
CA ILE A 34 -12.45 7.42 9.34
C ILE A 34 -12.27 6.60 10.62
N VAL A 35 -11.91 5.33 10.47
CA VAL A 35 -11.56 4.45 11.59
C VAL A 35 -10.07 4.15 11.48
N LEU A 36 -9.35 4.33 12.58
CA LEU A 36 -7.92 4.08 12.66
C LEU A 36 -7.68 2.87 13.57
N ALA A 37 -6.76 2.01 13.17
CA ALA A 37 -6.28 0.88 13.96
C ALA A 37 -4.78 0.69 13.68
N LEU A 38 -4.06 0.24 14.71
CA LEU A 38 -2.71 -0.29 14.51
C LEU A 38 -2.84 -1.69 13.88
N PHE A 39 -2.08 -1.94 12.82
CA PHE A 39 -2.09 -3.21 12.11
C PHE A 39 -0.66 -3.65 11.81
N ASP A 40 -0.26 -4.79 12.35
CA ASP A 40 1.00 -5.43 11.97
C ASP A 40 0.74 -6.31 10.73
N ILE A 41 1.34 -5.92 9.61
CA ILE A 41 1.17 -6.65 8.35
C ILE A 41 1.72 -8.08 8.43
N CYS A 42 2.69 -8.32 9.31
CA CYS A 42 3.33 -9.61 9.52
C CYS A 42 2.55 -10.53 10.48
N ASP A 43 1.53 -10.03 11.19
CA ASP A 43 0.73 -10.81 12.13
C ASP A 43 -0.46 -11.48 11.45
N HIS A 44 -0.25 -12.67 10.87
CA HIS A 44 -1.26 -13.40 10.14
C HIS A 44 -2.37 -14.05 11.00
N ASP A 45 -2.29 -13.96 12.33
CA ASP A 45 -3.35 -14.46 13.22
C ASP A 45 -4.55 -13.49 13.23
N ILE A 46 -4.31 -12.21 12.91
CA ILE A 46 -5.35 -11.20 12.75
C ILE A 46 -5.73 -11.10 11.26
N PRO A 47 -6.98 -11.43 10.88
CA PRO A 47 -7.42 -11.31 9.49
C PRO A 47 -7.58 -9.85 9.07
N LEU A 48 -7.51 -9.61 7.77
CA LEU A 48 -7.83 -8.31 7.19
C LEU A 48 -9.32 -7.98 7.43
N PRO A 49 -9.64 -6.73 7.79
CA PRO A 49 -11.02 -6.30 7.88
C PRO A 49 -11.68 -6.34 6.48
N LYS A 50 -12.96 -6.72 6.44
CA LYS A 50 -13.73 -6.75 5.19
C LYS A 50 -13.74 -5.36 4.53
N CYS A 51 -13.31 -5.29 3.27
CA CYS A 51 -13.27 -4.06 2.50
C CYS A 51 -13.46 -4.31 1.00
N ASP A 52 -13.84 -3.26 0.28
CA ASP A 52 -13.95 -3.30 -1.18
C ASP A 52 -12.60 -3.06 -1.87
N ILE A 53 -11.73 -2.27 -1.23
CA ILE A 53 -10.41 -1.88 -1.75
C ILE A 53 -9.39 -1.89 -0.60
N VAL A 54 -8.26 -2.56 -0.84
CA VAL A 54 -7.03 -2.43 -0.05
C VAL A 54 -6.06 -1.51 -0.79
N ILE A 55 -5.58 -0.48 -0.10
CA ILE A 55 -4.56 0.43 -0.61
C ILE A 55 -3.36 0.35 0.33
N ALA A 56 -2.18 0.15 -0.25
CA ALA A 56 -0.92 0.12 0.50
C ALA A 56 0.14 0.94 -0.22
N ALA A 57 0.93 1.70 0.51
CA ALA A 57 2.08 2.40 -0.03
C ALA A 57 3.19 2.48 1.00
N ASP A 58 4.44 2.49 0.53
CA ASP A 58 5.64 2.58 1.39
C ASP A 58 5.65 1.53 2.52
N ILE A 59 5.34 0.27 2.20
CA ILE A 59 5.39 -0.83 3.16
C ILE A 59 6.67 -1.67 3.03
N MET A 60 7.16 -1.84 1.80
CA MET A 60 8.17 -2.85 1.45
C MET A 60 9.62 -2.45 1.76
N TYR A 61 9.87 -1.77 2.88
CA TYR A 61 11.22 -1.36 3.29
C TYR A 61 12.13 -2.55 3.60
N GLU A 62 11.56 -3.67 4.06
CA GLU A 62 12.30 -4.88 4.42
C GLU A 62 11.80 -6.12 3.66
N PRO A 63 12.66 -7.12 3.40
CA PRO A 63 12.26 -8.42 2.84
C PRO A 63 11.01 -9.03 3.49
N LYS A 64 10.97 -9.05 4.83
CA LYS A 64 9.85 -9.63 5.60
C LYS A 64 8.53 -8.92 5.31
N THR A 65 8.55 -7.59 5.24
CA THR A 65 7.35 -6.78 4.95
C THR A 65 6.88 -6.96 3.50
N GLY A 66 7.81 -7.21 2.57
CA GLY A 66 7.46 -7.56 1.19
C GLY A 66 6.71 -8.89 1.10
N ILE A 67 7.20 -9.92 1.78
CA ILE A 67 6.56 -11.25 1.81
C ILE A 67 5.17 -11.16 2.46
N ALA A 68 5.08 -10.51 3.63
CA ALA A 68 3.82 -10.31 4.34
C ALA A 68 2.79 -9.56 3.48
N MET A 69 3.21 -8.50 2.76
CA MET A 69 2.32 -7.78 1.85
C MET A 69 1.81 -8.66 0.70
N ALA A 70 2.61 -9.59 0.18
CA ALA A 70 2.15 -10.52 -0.86
C ALA A 70 1.07 -11.47 -0.32
N GLN A 71 1.26 -12.00 0.89
CA GLN A 71 0.27 -12.84 1.57
C GLN A 71 -1.04 -12.07 1.83
N ARG A 72 -0.95 -10.84 2.35
CA ARG A 72 -2.12 -9.95 2.56
C ARG A 72 -2.81 -9.56 1.26
N THR A 73 -2.06 -9.41 0.18
CA THR A 73 -2.64 -9.17 -1.15
C THR A 73 -3.55 -10.32 -1.55
N VAL A 74 -3.08 -11.57 -1.42
CA VAL A 74 -3.86 -12.76 -1.78
C VAL A 74 -5.07 -12.94 -0.87
N GLU A 75 -4.91 -12.72 0.44
CA GLU A 75 -6.01 -12.72 1.40
C GLU A 75 -7.12 -11.74 0.99
N ALA A 76 -6.77 -10.50 0.64
CA ALA A 76 -7.72 -9.48 0.20
C ALA A 76 -8.40 -9.86 -1.12
N LEU A 77 -7.65 -10.36 -2.10
CA LEU A 77 -8.18 -10.78 -3.39
C LEU A 77 -9.20 -11.92 -3.26
N ASN A 78 -8.89 -12.91 -2.41
CA ASN A 78 -9.79 -14.03 -2.10
C ASN A 78 -11.06 -13.57 -1.35
N ALA A 79 -10.97 -12.49 -0.58
CA ALA A 79 -12.11 -11.88 0.10
C ALA A 79 -12.98 -10.99 -0.81
N GLY A 80 -12.64 -10.86 -2.09
CA GLY A 80 -13.39 -10.06 -3.06
C GLY A 80 -12.93 -8.59 -3.17
N SER A 81 -11.80 -8.22 -2.58
CA SER A 81 -11.29 -6.84 -2.59
C SER A 81 -10.40 -6.55 -3.80
N ARG A 82 -10.42 -5.32 -4.31
CA ARG A 82 -9.38 -4.80 -5.22
C ARG A 82 -8.14 -4.42 -4.40
N VAL A 83 -6.93 -4.66 -4.91
CA VAL A 83 -5.69 -4.30 -4.22
C VAL A 83 -4.89 -3.32 -5.07
N ILE A 84 -4.53 -2.17 -4.50
CA ILE A 84 -3.70 -1.13 -5.13
C ILE A 84 -2.47 -0.90 -4.27
N ILE A 85 -1.28 -1.08 -4.85
CA ILE A 85 0.00 -0.96 -4.13
C ILE A 85 0.89 0.06 -4.82
N GLY A 86 1.31 1.08 -4.07
CA GLY A 86 2.37 2.01 -4.47
C GLY A 86 3.72 1.62 -3.89
N CYS A 87 4.70 1.35 -4.74
CA CYS A 87 6.06 1.02 -4.27
C CYS A 87 7.10 1.44 -5.30
N SER A 88 7.80 2.54 -5.04
CA SER A 88 8.90 3.00 -5.89
C SER A 88 10.03 1.95 -5.98
N PRO A 89 10.83 1.93 -7.07
CA PRO A 89 11.97 1.03 -7.19
C PRO A 89 13.00 1.21 -6.06
N GLY A 90 13.84 0.19 -5.84
CA GLY A 90 14.96 0.25 -4.91
C GLY A 90 14.65 -0.11 -3.45
N ARG A 91 13.40 -0.41 -3.12
CA ARG A 91 13.03 -0.91 -1.79
C ARG A 91 13.43 -2.40 -1.64
N PRO A 92 14.19 -2.79 -0.60
CA PRO A 92 14.66 -4.17 -0.41
C PRO A 92 13.56 -5.23 -0.34
N GLY A 93 12.36 -4.87 0.15
CA GLY A 93 11.23 -5.78 0.22
C GLY A 93 10.54 -6.03 -1.12
N ARG A 94 10.70 -5.14 -2.10
CA ARG A 94 9.95 -5.23 -3.37
C ARG A 94 10.25 -6.50 -4.19
N PRO A 95 11.52 -6.93 -4.38
CA PRO A 95 11.80 -8.20 -5.05
C PRO A 95 11.16 -9.40 -4.33
N LYS A 96 11.16 -9.39 -3.00
CA LYS A 96 10.56 -10.47 -2.19
C LYS A 96 9.05 -10.49 -2.20
N PHE A 97 8.43 -9.32 -2.29
CA PHE A 97 7.00 -9.21 -2.59
C PHE A 97 6.67 -9.84 -3.94
N GLN A 98 7.38 -9.48 -5.01
CA GLN A 98 7.10 -10.00 -6.36
C GLN A 98 7.29 -11.52 -6.43
N GLU A 99 8.41 -12.02 -5.91
CA GLU A 99 8.70 -13.45 -5.85
C GLU A 99 7.61 -14.23 -5.09
N ALA A 100 7.18 -13.73 -3.92
CA ALA A 100 6.13 -14.37 -3.14
C ALA A 100 4.76 -14.30 -3.83
N LEU A 101 4.43 -13.16 -4.44
CA LEU A 101 3.14 -12.97 -5.10
C LEU A 101 3.01 -13.83 -6.37
N GLU A 102 4.07 -13.93 -7.17
CA GLU A 102 4.10 -14.81 -8.36
C GLU A 102 3.93 -16.29 -7.98
N LYS A 103 4.50 -16.71 -6.85
CA LYS A 103 4.31 -18.07 -6.31
C LYS A 103 2.87 -18.33 -5.87
N LEU A 104 2.23 -17.34 -5.22
CA LEU A 104 0.88 -17.48 -4.70
C LEU A 104 -0.20 -17.30 -5.78
N LEU A 105 0.08 -16.55 -6.85
CA LEU A 105 -0.83 -16.25 -7.95
C LEU A 105 -0.17 -16.58 -9.31
N PRO A 106 0.12 -17.87 -9.57
CA PRO A 106 0.80 -18.25 -10.80
C PRO A 106 0.00 -17.85 -12.04
N GLY A 107 0.68 -17.27 -13.03
CA GLY A 107 0.07 -16.87 -14.30
C GLY A 107 -0.70 -15.54 -14.27
N ARG A 108 -0.80 -14.87 -13.11
CA ARG A 108 -1.42 -13.55 -13.02
C ARG A 108 -0.42 -12.44 -13.37
N ASP A 109 -0.89 -11.39 -14.04
CA ASP A 109 -0.07 -10.20 -14.23
C ASP A 109 0.07 -9.42 -12.91
N THR A 110 1.26 -9.49 -12.33
CA THR A 110 1.62 -8.87 -11.05
C THR A 110 2.64 -7.73 -11.24
N LYS A 111 2.78 -7.23 -12.48
CA LYS A 111 3.77 -6.21 -12.81
C LYS A 111 3.33 -4.85 -12.28
N PHE A 112 4.30 -4.16 -11.69
CA PHE A 112 4.14 -2.74 -11.41
C PHE A 112 4.23 -1.94 -12.70
N ILE A 113 3.21 -1.15 -12.98
CA ILE A 113 3.18 -0.18 -14.06
C ILE A 113 3.75 1.16 -13.61
N GLU A 114 4.26 1.91 -14.58
CA GLU A 114 4.70 3.29 -14.36
C GLU A 114 3.54 4.25 -14.48
N VAL A 115 3.42 5.15 -13.52
CA VAL A 115 2.45 6.24 -13.59
C VAL A 115 3.11 7.56 -13.20
N ALA A 116 2.55 8.65 -13.71
CA ALA A 116 3.01 9.99 -13.39
C ALA A 116 2.66 10.34 -11.94
N GLY A 117 3.68 10.68 -11.16
CA GLY A 117 3.57 11.21 -9.81
C GLY A 117 4.23 12.59 -9.70
N LYS A 118 4.19 13.15 -8.49
CA LYS A 118 4.89 14.38 -8.15
C LYS A 118 5.63 14.20 -6.84
N THR A 119 6.76 14.89 -6.70
CA THR A 119 7.47 14.99 -5.43
C THR A 119 6.58 15.61 -4.35
N CYS A 120 6.82 15.21 -3.10
CA CYS A 120 6.15 15.82 -1.97
C CYS A 120 6.83 17.13 -1.57
N MET A 121 6.04 18.05 -1.01
CA MET A 121 6.54 19.25 -0.36
C MET A 121 6.47 19.10 1.16
N GLY A 122 7.33 19.80 1.89
CA GLY A 122 7.31 19.87 3.35
C GLY A 122 8.33 18.97 4.05
N PRO A 123 8.37 19.03 5.39
CA PRO A 123 9.34 18.29 6.20
C PRO A 123 9.16 16.78 6.07
N ARG A 124 10.28 16.05 6.00
CA ARG A 124 10.32 14.59 5.96
C ARG A 124 11.31 14.07 6.98
N ASN A 125 11.07 12.87 7.46
CA ASN A 125 12.01 12.17 8.32
C ASN A 125 13.16 11.62 7.47
N ASP A 126 14.39 11.82 7.92
CA ASP A 126 15.62 11.37 7.23
C ASP A 126 15.67 9.85 7.03
N LEU A 127 14.98 9.07 7.89
CA LEU A 127 14.85 7.62 7.74
C LEU A 127 14.02 7.23 6.49
N ILE A 128 13.12 8.11 6.04
CA ILE A 128 12.25 7.90 4.88
C ILE A 128 12.86 8.56 3.63
N CYS A 129 13.52 9.71 3.79
CA CYS A 129 14.15 10.50 2.74
C CYS A 129 15.59 10.85 3.14
N GLY A 130 16.55 9.95 2.86
CA GLY A 130 17.96 10.20 3.14
C GLY A 130 18.53 11.40 2.37
N LYS A 131 19.78 11.78 2.68
CA LYS A 131 20.49 12.98 2.18
C LYS A 131 20.67 13.13 0.66
N GLY A 132 20.09 12.24 -0.16
CA GLY A 132 20.06 12.34 -1.62
C GLY A 132 18.68 12.06 -2.24
N SER A 133 17.62 12.09 -1.44
CA SER A 133 16.27 11.78 -1.92
C SER A 133 15.77 12.82 -2.92
N THR A 134 15.40 12.37 -4.13
CA THR A 134 14.77 13.22 -5.15
C THR A 134 13.25 13.31 -4.99
N SER A 135 12.68 12.63 -3.99
CA SER A 135 11.23 12.58 -3.75
C SER A 135 10.69 13.80 -3.00
N VAL A 136 11.56 14.73 -2.59
CA VAL A 136 11.21 15.96 -1.89
C VAL A 136 11.77 17.15 -2.65
N SER A 137 10.96 18.18 -2.83
CA SER A 137 11.41 19.44 -3.41
C SER A 137 10.58 20.61 -2.93
N SER A 138 11.17 21.81 -2.98
CA SER A 138 10.49 23.07 -2.66
C SER A 138 9.38 23.42 -3.67
N THR A 139 9.47 22.89 -4.88
CA THR A 139 8.44 22.97 -5.93
C THR A 139 8.09 21.57 -6.42
N PRO A 140 6.82 21.21 -6.65
CA PRO A 140 6.46 19.86 -7.12
C PRO A 140 7.14 19.56 -8.47
N LYS A 141 7.93 18.49 -8.51
CA LYS A 141 8.60 17.98 -9.72
C LYS A 141 7.95 16.68 -10.14
N SER A 142 7.94 16.42 -11.44
CA SER A 142 7.47 15.13 -11.96
C SER A 142 8.31 13.99 -11.39
N LEU A 143 7.65 12.91 -10.99
CA LEU A 143 8.30 11.72 -10.45
C LEU A 143 7.65 10.48 -11.05
N SER A 144 8.48 9.55 -11.52
CA SER A 144 8.01 8.23 -11.96
C SER A 144 7.68 7.39 -10.73
N VAL A 145 6.40 7.09 -10.52
CA VAL A 145 5.97 6.18 -9.44
C VAL A 145 5.51 4.86 -10.05
N LYS A 146 5.60 3.80 -9.25
CA LYS A 146 5.25 2.45 -9.68
C LYS A 146 4.03 1.98 -8.88
N LEU A 147 2.97 1.60 -9.61
CA LEU A 147 1.73 1.09 -9.06
C LEU A 147 1.47 -0.34 -9.52
N LEU A 148 0.94 -1.16 -8.62
CA LEU A 148 0.33 -2.44 -8.94
C LEU A 148 -1.16 -2.35 -8.62
N ASP A 149 -2.01 -2.82 -9.53
CA ASP A 149 -3.47 -2.78 -9.40
C ASP A 149 -4.05 -4.14 -9.78
N LEU A 150 -4.60 -4.84 -8.78
CA LEU A 150 -5.13 -6.19 -8.92
C LEU A 150 -6.62 -6.20 -8.59
N ARG A 151 -7.40 -6.86 -9.46
CA ARG A 151 -8.83 -7.09 -9.26
C ARG A 151 -9.07 -8.39 -8.49
N PRO A 152 -10.22 -8.58 -7.82
CA PRO A 152 -10.59 -9.85 -7.18
C PRO A 152 -10.43 -11.08 -8.10
N ILE A 153 -10.35 -12.27 -7.52
CA ILE A 153 -10.36 -13.56 -8.24
C ILE A 153 -11.81 -14.01 -8.44
#